data_AF-A0A922JB86-F1
#
_entry.id   AF-A0A922JB86-F1
#
_cell.length_a   1.000
_cell.length_b   1.000
_cell.length_c   1.000
_cell.angle_alpha   90.00
_cell.angle_beta   90.00
_cell.angle_gamma   90.00
#
_symmetry.space_group_name_H-M   'P 1'
#
loop_
_entity.id
_entity.type
_entity.pdbx_description
1 polymer ?
#
loop_
_entity_poly.entity_id
_entity_poly.type
_entity_poly.pdbx_seq_one_letter_code
_entity_poly.pdbx_strand_id
1 'polypeptide(L)'
;MQMMAQRALSRRVFGKLIPEQGSFLSDIAKCRIELEQARLLVLEAADQLDRLGNKKARGTIAMAKVAAPNMALKVLDMAMHGDEWQ
;
A
#
# COMPACT_ATOMS: atom_id res chain seq x y z
N MET A 1 4.51 -6.66 0.31
CA MET A 1 4.62 -6.11 1.68
C MET A 1 5.33 -7.04 2.66
N GLN A 2 5.00 -8.34 2.75
CA GLN A 2 5.69 -9.28 3.67
C GLN A 2 7.21 -9.33 3.45
N MET A 3 7.66 -9.32 2.19
CA MET A 3 9.07 -9.30 1.84
C MET A 3 9.80 -8.04 2.38
N MET A 4 9.17 -6.87 2.31
CA MET A 4 9.70 -5.62 2.88
C MET A 4 9.83 -5.71 4.41
N ALA A 5 8.81 -6.25 5.09
CA ALA A 5 8.84 -6.42 6.54
C ALA A 5 9.94 -7.40 6.99
N GLN A 6 10.11 -8.52 6.28
CA GLN A 6 11.21 -9.47 6.54
C GLN A 6 12.58 -8.83 6.31
N ARG A 7 12.73 -8.04 5.24
CA ARG A 7 13.99 -7.38 4.90
C ARG A 7 14.40 -6.34 5.94
N ALA A 8 13.43 -5.57 6.45
CA ALA A 8 13.65 -4.62 7.53
C ALA A 8 14.18 -5.29 8.81
N LEU A 9 13.68 -6.49 9.14
CA LEU A 9 14.12 -7.25 10.31
C LEU A 9 15.53 -7.84 10.16
N SER A 10 15.97 -8.10 8.92
CA SER A 10 17.30 -8.66 8.66
C SER A 10 18.44 -7.64 8.55
N ARG A 11 18.14 -6.35 8.37
CA ARG A 11 19.14 -5.33 8.02
C ARG A 11 19.38 -4.33 9.15
N ARG A 12 20.65 -4.03 9.41
CA ARG A 12 21.08 -2.96 10.33
C ARG A 12 21.64 -1.79 9.53
N VAL A 13 21.17 -0.58 9.84
CA VAL A 13 21.62 0.67 9.23
C VAL A 13 21.95 1.64 10.36
N PHE A 14 23.09 2.32 10.30
CA PHE A 14 23.60 3.21 11.36
C PHE A 14 23.72 2.52 12.75
N GLY A 15 24.14 1.26 12.77
CA GLY A 15 24.36 0.50 14.00
C GLY A 15 23.09 0.00 14.71
N LYS A 16 21.90 0.33 14.18
CA LYS A 16 20.59 -0.06 14.68
C LYS A 16 19.82 -0.88 13.65
N LEU A 17 18.84 -1.66 14.08
CA LEU A 17 17.97 -2.35 13.12
C LEU A 17 17.05 -1.32 12.45
N ILE A 18 16.69 -1.52 11.18
CA ILE A 18 15.76 -0.63 10.47
C ILE A 18 14.43 -0.37 11.23
N PRO A 19 13.81 -1.33 11.93
CA PRO A 19 12.61 -1.09 12.73
C PRO A 19 12.83 -0.14 13.91
N GLU A 20 14.07 0.09 14.35
CA GLU A 20 14.39 1.05 15.40
C GLU A 20 14.40 2.50 14.88
N GLN A 21 14.32 2.69 13.55
CA GLN A 21 14.06 3.98 12.93
C GLN A 21 12.55 4.22 12.84
N GLY A 22 12.03 5.14 13.67
CA GLY A 22 10.59 5.42 13.76
C GLY A 22 9.93 5.90 12.46
N SER A 23 10.69 6.52 11.55
CA SER A 23 10.20 6.92 10.22
C SER A 23 9.78 5.72 9.38
N PHE A 24 10.61 4.68 9.33
CA PHE A 24 10.36 3.48 8.54
C PHE A 24 9.12 2.71 9.00
N LEU A 25 8.96 2.52 10.33
CA LEU A 25 7.76 1.91 10.90
C LEU A 25 6.49 2.69 10.55
N SER A 26 6.55 4.02 10.61
CA SER A 26 5.44 4.90 10.23
C SER A 26 5.06 4.73 8.76
N ASP A 27 6.05 4.62 7.87
CA ASP A 27 5.80 4.49 6.44
C ASP A 27 5.22 3.11 6.07
N ILE A 28 5.66 2.03 6.74
CA ILE A 28 5.01 0.71 6.63
C ILE A 28 3.54 0.79 7.08
N ALA A 29 3.26 1.46 8.20
CA ALA A 29 1.90 1.60 8.72
C ALA A 29 1.01 2.36 7.73
N LYS A 30 1.51 3.46 7.13
CA LYS A 30 0.80 4.21 6.08
C LYS A 30 0.52 3.33 4.87
N CYS A 31 1.52 2.59 4.39
CA CYS A 31 1.35 1.66 3.28
C CYS A 31 0.25 0.63 3.58
N ARG A 32 0.17 0.15 4.84
CA ARG A 32 -0.85 -0.82 5.22
C ARG A 32 -2.25 -0.20 5.21
N ILE A 33 -2.39 1.02 5.73
CA ILE A 33 -3.66 1.76 5.70
C ILE A 33 -4.11 1.98 4.25
N GLU A 34 -3.22 2.45 3.38
CA GLU A 34 -3.55 2.68 1.97
C GLU A 34 -3.95 1.39 1.24
N LEU A 35 -3.30 0.26 1.56
CA LEU A 35 -3.65 -1.04 0.99
C LEU A 35 -5.07 -1.47 1.39
N GLU A 36 -5.45 -1.32 2.66
CA GLU A 36 -6.80 -1.63 3.11
C GLU A 36 -7.84 -0.66 2.51
N GLN A 37 -7.52 0.64 2.39
CA GLN A 37 -8.38 1.63 1.73
C GLN A 37 -8.64 1.26 0.27
N ALA A 38 -7.59 0.91 -0.49
CA ALA A 38 -7.73 0.48 -1.87
C ALA A 38 -8.58 -0.80 -1.98
N ARG A 39 -8.41 -1.76 -1.05
CA ARG A 39 -9.20 -2.99 -1.01
C ARG A 39 -10.68 -2.71 -0.74
N LEU A 40 -10.99 -1.85 0.22
CA LEU A 40 -12.37 -1.45 0.52
C LEU A 40 -13.01 -0.72 -0.66
N LEU A 41 -12.29 0.18 -1.32
CA LEU A 41 -12.79 0.91 -2.49
C LEU A 41 -13.10 -0.03 -3.67
N VAL A 42 -12.28 -1.07 -3.88
CA VAL A 42 -12.56 -2.11 -4.89
C VAL A 42 -13.82 -2.91 -4.53
N LEU A 43 -13.98 -3.27 -3.25
CA LEU A 43 -15.19 -3.97 -2.79
C LEU A 43 -16.44 -3.10 -2.91
N GLU A 44 -16.34 -1.80 -2.61
CA GLU A 44 -17.43 -0.85 -2.83
C GLU A 44 -17.77 -0.72 -4.31
N ALA A 45 -16.77 -0.64 -5.19
CA ALA A 45 -16.99 -0.61 -6.63
C ALA A 45 -17.71 -1.88 -7.12
N ALA A 46 -17.34 -3.05 -6.59
CA ALA A 46 -18.00 -4.32 -6.91
C ALA A 46 -19.45 -4.36 -6.39
N ASP A 47 -19.69 -3.99 -5.12
CA ASP A 47 -21.05 -3.98 -4.55
C ASP A 47 -21.97 -2.99 -5.30
N GLN A 48 -21.47 -1.80 -5.66
CA GLN A 48 -22.22 -0.86 -6.48
C GLN A 48 -22.47 -1.39 -7.89
N LEU A 49 -21.51 -2.12 -8.48
CA LEU A 49 -21.68 -2.75 -9.79
C LEU A 49 -22.82 -3.76 -9.76
N ASP A 50 -22.83 -4.63 -8.75
CA ASP A 50 -23.80 -5.69 -8.59
C ASP A 50 -25.20 -5.14 -8.30
N ARG A 51 -25.31 -4.09 -7.47
CA ARG A 51 -26.61 -3.52 -7.06
C ARG A 51 -27.19 -2.50 -8.02
N LEU A 52 -26.35 -1.62 -8.57
CA LEU A 52 -26.78 -0.43 -9.30
C LEU A 52 -26.46 -0.48 -10.80
N GLY A 53 -25.65 -1.47 -11.22
CA GLY A 53 -25.21 -1.64 -12.60
C GLY A 53 -24.14 -0.64 -13.04
N ASN A 54 -23.53 -0.93 -14.20
CA ASN A 54 -22.35 -0.24 -14.73
C ASN A 54 -22.46 1.29 -14.77
N LYS A 55 -23.63 1.86 -15.14
CA LYS A 55 -23.78 3.32 -15.32
C LYS A 55 -23.62 4.08 -14.01
N LYS A 56 -24.16 3.55 -12.91
CA LYS A 56 -24.12 4.19 -11.59
C LYS A 56 -22.81 3.90 -10.86
N ALA A 57 -22.26 2.70 -11.02
CA ALA A 57 -20.98 2.31 -10.41
C ALA A 57 -19.73 2.94 -11.08
N ARG A 58 -19.90 3.58 -12.25
CA ARG A 58 -18.78 4.07 -13.09
C ARG A 58 -17.81 4.99 -12.34
N GLY A 59 -18.33 5.86 -11.47
CA GLY A 59 -17.51 6.78 -10.67
C GLY A 59 -16.60 6.02 -9.71
N THR A 60 -17.17 5.10 -8.93
CA THR A 60 -16.44 4.28 -7.94
C THR A 60 -15.44 3.34 -8.61
N ILE A 61 -15.79 2.77 -9.76
CA ILE A 61 -14.84 2.01 -10.59
C ILE A 61 -13.66 2.88 -11.03
N ALA A 62 -13.92 4.10 -11.50
CA ALA A 62 -12.85 5.01 -11.91
C ALA A 62 -11.95 5.40 -10.73
N MET A 63 -12.52 5.65 -9.55
CA MET A 63 -11.76 5.91 -8.33
C MET A 63 -10.87 4.71 -7.97
N ALA A 64 -11.43 3.49 -7.93
CA ALA A 64 -10.68 2.27 -7.66
C ALA A 64 -9.54 2.06 -8.66
N LYS A 65 -9.79 2.35 -9.95
CA LYS A 65 -8.81 2.20 -11.03
C LYS A 65 -7.62 3.14 -10.90
N VAL A 66 -7.78 4.29 -10.26
CA VAL A 66 -6.69 5.24 -9.98
C VAL A 66 -6.01 4.92 -8.64
N ALA A 67 -6.79 4.68 -7.60
CA ALA A 67 -6.28 4.46 -6.25
C ALA A 67 -5.44 3.18 -6.13
N ALA A 68 -5.89 2.08 -6.73
CA ALA A 68 -5.21 0.79 -6.58
C ALA A 68 -3.79 0.77 -7.20
N PRO A 69 -3.56 1.24 -8.44
CA PRO A 69 -2.20 1.33 -8.98
C PRO A 69 -1.30 2.31 -8.21
N ASN A 70 -1.83 3.45 -7.76
CA ASN A 70 -1.05 4.44 -7.00
C ASN A 70 -0.59 3.87 -5.65
N MET A 71 -1.47 3.17 -4.94
CA MET A 71 -1.12 2.45 -3.72
C MET A 71 -0.05 1.39 -4.00
N ALA A 72 -0.21 0.60 -5.07
CA ALA A 72 0.76 -0.43 -5.43
C ALA A 72 2.15 0.17 -5.72
N LEU A 73 2.21 1.29 -6.44
CA LEU A 73 3.46 2.00 -6.72
C LEU A 73 4.15 2.46 -5.43
N LYS A 74 3.41 3.08 -4.50
CA LYS A 74 3.95 3.50 -3.20
C LYS A 74 4.51 2.34 -2.39
N VAL A 75 3.81 1.20 -2.35
CA VAL A 75 4.28 0.01 -1.65
C VAL A 75 5.56 -0.55 -2.28
N LEU A 76 5.66 -0.53 -3.62
CA LEU A 76 6.85 -0.96 -4.34
C LEU A 76 8.02 0.00 -4.13
N ASP A 77 7.77 1.30 -4.20
CA ASP A 77 8.78 2.34 -4.01
C ASP A 77 9.35 2.30 -2.59
N MET A 78 8.52 2.08 -1.57
CA MET A 78 8.98 1.85 -0.20
C MET A 78 9.78 0.56 -0.04
N ALA A 79 9.42 -0.50 -0.76
CA ALA A 79 10.19 -1.74 -0.76
C ALA A 79 11.56 -1.57 -1.43
N MET A 80 11.66 -0.71 -2.44
CA MET A 80 12.90 -0.37 -3.14
C MET A 80 13.78 0.61 -2.37
N HIS A 81 13.22 1.66 -1.76
CA HIS A 81 13.99 2.59 -0.92
C HIS A 81 14.66 1.88 0.25
N GLY A 82 14.04 0.80 0.78
CA GLY A 82 14.70 -0.08 1.74
C GLY A 82 15.99 -0.75 1.24
N ASP A 83 16.19 -0.83 -0.08
CA ASP A 83 17.38 -1.43 -0.72
C ASP A 83 18.52 -0.43 -0.86
N GLU A 84 18.22 0.84 -1.18
CA GLU A 84 19.21 1.90 -1.42
C GLU A 84 19.93 2.44 -0.18
N TRP A 85 19.53 2.07 1.04
CA TRP A 85 20.30 2.35 2.27
C TRP A 85 21.60 1.50 2.40
N GLN A 86 22.28 1.22 1.28
CA GLN A 86 23.65 0.65 1.23
C GLN A 86 24.65 1.77 1.58
#